data_AF-A0A0F9BEP8-F1
#
_entry.id   AF-A0A0F9BEP8-F1
#
_cell.length_a   1.000
_cell.length_b   1.000
_cell.length_c   1.000
_cell.angle_alpha   90.00
_cell.angle_beta   90.00
_cell.angle_gamma   90.00
#
_symmetry.space_group_name_H-M   'P 1'
#
loop_
_entity.id
_entity.type
_entity.pdbx_description
1 polymer ?
#
loop_
_entity_poly.entity_id
_entity_poly.type
_entity_poly.pdbx_seq_one_letter_code
_entity_poly.pdbx_strand_id
1 'polypeptide(L)'
;AVGKRPPKTETVVSLSKERSKWPDSLGGRQKRILDELLEARKQGIEHLKLESLLRHSGAGRDSIRRLLKRQLISTEAQPVELEDLTDRIEGDPFELNSDQKEVLRVLGPKLIPGKFSATLLHGVTGSGKTEIYVQAIRKVVQAGRQAILLTPEIALTTQTFQRLLKRLPRVAVLHSALTAAQRAFSWSQIRDGHASVVVGPRSAVFAPARKLGLIIVDEEHESSYKQDTAPCYHGRDVAIKRAAIASVPVILGSATPSLESLHNARSGRYDLLRLRHRVRGLEMPKLHIVHLREDMARGRVELLGRTLTDKMASVLDRNQQIILLMNRRGYASYVFCPSCKWIMHCPDCMRPMVWHRAIRLCTCHHCNKTGLLPESCPACGRKIVLFGYGIQRIEDELVRKFPVARVAR
;
A
#
# COMPACT_ATOMS: atom_id res chain seq x y z
N ALA A 1 21.81 24.30 7.23
CA ALA A 1 20.42 24.24 7.72
C ALA A 1 19.73 25.56 7.39
N VAL A 2 18.58 25.53 6.71
CA VAL A 2 17.78 26.74 6.43
C VAL A 2 16.61 26.80 7.40
N GLY A 3 16.68 27.74 8.35
CA GLY A 3 15.62 28.04 9.33
C GLY A 3 15.88 27.46 10.73
N LYS A 4 16.67 28.17 11.56
CA LYS A 4 16.76 27.88 13.00
C LYS A 4 15.37 28.00 13.65
N ARG A 5 15.04 27.10 14.58
CA ARG A 5 13.72 27.02 15.23
C ARG A 5 13.86 26.77 16.74
N PRO A 6 12.96 27.33 17.58
CA PRO A 6 12.85 26.90 18.98
C PRO A 6 12.37 25.45 19.06
N PRO A 7 12.76 24.68 20.08
CA PRO A 7 12.37 23.29 20.22
C PRO A 7 10.84 23.18 20.37
N LYS A 8 10.19 22.47 19.45
CA LYS A 8 8.80 22.04 19.64
C LYS A 8 8.80 20.76 20.45
N THR A 9 7.93 20.67 21.45
CA THR A 9 7.77 19.46 22.26
C THR A 9 6.62 18.58 21.77
N GLU A 10 6.67 17.30 22.12
CA GLU A 10 5.56 16.35 22.01
C GLU A 10 5.25 15.74 23.38
N THR A 11 3.98 15.37 23.60
CA THR A 11 3.58 14.71 24.83
C THR A 11 3.82 13.21 24.73
N VAL A 12 4.68 12.69 25.59
CA VAL A 12 4.86 11.26 25.81
C VAL A 12 4.14 10.82 27.09
N VAL A 13 3.84 9.53 27.19
CA VAL A 13 3.10 8.89 28.28
C VAL A 13 3.90 7.73 28.82
N SER A 14 4.05 7.63 30.14
CA SER A 14 4.68 6.50 30.84
C SER A 14 3.78 5.93 31.94
N LEU A 15 4.04 4.71 32.41
CA LEU A 15 3.32 4.09 33.53
C LEU A 15 3.88 4.57 34.87
N SER A 16 3.04 5.20 35.69
CA SER A 16 3.44 5.63 37.05
C SER A 16 3.22 4.55 38.11
N LYS A 17 2.41 3.53 37.83
CA LYS A 17 2.07 2.45 38.78
C LYS A 17 2.10 1.08 38.12
N GLU A 18 2.63 0.11 38.85
CA GLU A 18 2.63 -1.32 38.50
C GLU A 18 1.21 -1.88 38.38
N ARG A 19 1.09 -2.98 37.61
CA ARG A 19 -0.17 -3.69 37.34
C ARG A 19 -0.92 -4.10 38.61
N SER A 20 -0.20 -4.44 39.68
CA SER A 20 -0.71 -4.76 41.02
C SER A 20 -1.51 -3.62 41.68
N LYS A 21 -1.29 -2.38 41.25
CA LYS A 21 -1.91 -1.16 41.80
C LYS A 21 -2.99 -0.57 40.88
N TRP A 22 -3.45 -1.32 39.87
CA TRP A 22 -4.50 -0.89 38.95
C TRP A 22 -5.89 -1.28 39.48
N PRO A 23 -6.88 -0.38 39.49
CA PRO A 23 -8.22 -0.69 40.00
C PRO A 23 -9.04 -1.51 38.99
N ASP A 24 -9.85 -2.45 39.46
CA ASP A 24 -10.69 -3.30 38.60
C ASP A 24 -11.74 -2.52 37.78
N SER A 25 -12.13 -1.34 38.26
CA SER A 25 -13.07 -0.41 37.58
C SER A 25 -12.46 0.36 36.38
N LEU A 26 -11.61 -0.30 35.59
CA LEU A 26 -11.02 0.26 34.37
C LEU A 26 -11.85 -0.11 33.13
N GLY A 27 -12.29 0.90 32.38
CA GLY A 27 -12.99 0.67 31.12
C GLY A 27 -12.07 0.02 30.08
N GLY A 28 -12.62 -0.81 29.17
CA GLY A 28 -11.83 -1.61 28.22
C GLY A 28 -10.91 -0.84 27.25
N ARG A 29 -11.09 0.48 27.08
CA ARG A 29 -10.13 1.37 26.37
C ARG A 29 -8.99 1.86 27.27
N GLN A 30 -9.27 2.08 28.55
CA GLN A 30 -8.25 2.45 29.56
C GLN A 30 -7.33 1.27 29.87
N LYS A 31 -7.90 0.06 30.00
CA LYS A 31 -7.12 -1.17 30.21
C LYS A 31 -6.14 -1.41 29.04
N ARG A 32 -6.60 -1.25 27.79
CA ARG A 32 -5.75 -1.29 26.60
C ARG A 32 -4.57 -0.31 26.64
N ILE A 33 -4.80 0.95 27.01
CA ILE A 33 -3.71 1.94 27.17
C ILE A 33 -2.64 1.44 28.15
N LEU A 34 -3.07 0.93 29.30
CA LEU A 34 -2.17 0.49 30.36
C LEU A 34 -1.42 -0.81 29.99
N ASP A 35 -2.11 -1.77 29.35
CA ASP A 35 -1.49 -3.00 28.83
C ASP A 35 -0.46 -2.68 27.72
N GLU A 36 -0.74 -1.72 26.82
CA GLU A 36 0.19 -1.30 25.76
C GLU A 36 1.46 -0.62 26.34
N LEU A 37 1.30 0.27 27.32
CA LEU A 37 2.44 0.86 28.04
C LEU A 37 3.23 -0.19 28.85
N LEU A 38 2.55 -1.19 29.42
CA LEU A 38 3.21 -2.26 30.19
C LEU A 38 4.06 -3.15 29.27
N GLU A 39 3.54 -3.47 28.08
CA GLU A 39 4.27 -4.27 27.09
C GLU A 39 5.47 -3.50 26.52
N ALA A 40 5.30 -2.20 26.23
CA ALA A 40 6.42 -1.33 25.88
C ALA A 40 7.51 -1.30 26.96
N ARG A 41 7.12 -1.17 28.24
CA ARG A 41 8.08 -1.18 29.36
C ARG A 41 8.86 -2.49 29.49
N LYS A 42 8.25 -3.65 29.21
CA LYS A 42 8.96 -4.95 29.14
C LYS A 42 10.00 -4.99 28.02
N GLN A 43 9.76 -4.26 26.94
CA GLN A 43 10.67 -4.14 25.79
C GLN A 43 11.73 -3.03 26.00
N GLY A 44 11.86 -2.48 27.22
CA GLY A 44 12.79 -1.40 27.56
C GLY A 44 12.34 -0.01 27.11
N ILE A 45 11.11 0.14 26.61
CA ILE A 45 10.56 1.41 26.15
C ILE A 45 9.75 2.04 27.29
N GLU A 46 10.34 3.02 27.99
CA GLU A 46 9.74 3.66 29.16
C GLU A 46 8.56 4.60 28.82
N HIS A 47 8.61 5.24 27.65
CA HIS A 47 7.61 6.23 27.22
C HIS A 47 7.04 5.90 25.83
N LEU A 48 5.72 6.03 25.67
CA LEU A 48 5.03 5.98 24.38
C LEU A 48 4.47 7.34 23.99
N LYS A 49 4.54 7.69 22.70
CA LYS A 49 3.98 8.93 22.16
C LYS A 49 2.45 8.93 22.31
N LEU A 50 1.87 9.99 22.89
CA LEU A 50 0.44 10.09 23.21
C LEU A 50 -0.46 9.81 21.99
N GLU A 51 -0.13 10.37 20.83
CA GLU A 51 -0.92 10.22 19.60
C GLU A 51 -0.83 8.81 18.99
N SER A 52 0.26 8.07 19.24
CA SER A 52 0.36 6.65 18.85
C SER A 52 -0.48 5.77 19.76
N LEU A 53 -0.35 5.98 21.07
CA LEU A 53 -1.09 5.27 22.12
C LEU A 53 -2.61 5.43 21.98
N LEU A 54 -3.09 6.63 21.66
CA LEU A 54 -4.52 6.87 21.36
C LEU A 54 -4.97 6.10 20.10
N ARG A 55 -4.13 6.03 19.07
CA ARG A 55 -4.43 5.37 17.80
C ARG A 55 -4.52 3.85 17.93
N HIS A 56 -3.57 3.20 18.60
CA HIS A 56 -3.55 1.75 18.76
C HIS A 56 -4.62 1.26 19.73
N SER A 57 -4.75 1.92 20.90
CA SER A 57 -5.78 1.55 21.89
C SER A 57 -7.21 1.82 21.43
N GLY A 58 -7.40 2.74 20.47
CA GLY A 58 -8.71 3.24 20.05
C GLY A 58 -9.37 4.13 21.12
N ALA A 59 -8.57 4.73 21.99
CA ALA A 59 -9.03 5.55 23.10
C ALA A 59 -9.12 7.05 22.72
N GLY A 60 -9.94 7.80 23.45
CA GLY A 60 -10.00 9.25 23.37
C GLY A 60 -9.19 9.92 24.48
N ARG A 61 -8.88 11.21 24.33
CA ARG A 61 -8.11 12.01 25.31
C ARG A 61 -8.72 11.99 26.73
N ASP A 62 -10.04 11.79 26.86
CA ASP A 62 -10.68 11.60 28.18
C ASP A 62 -10.22 10.35 28.92
N SER A 63 -9.85 9.28 28.20
CA SER A 63 -9.31 8.07 28.82
C SER A 63 -7.97 8.36 29.48
N ILE A 64 -7.10 9.09 28.78
CA ILE A 64 -5.80 9.59 29.29
C ILE A 64 -6.01 10.53 30.47
N ARG A 65 -6.94 11.51 30.37
CA ARG A 65 -7.27 12.45 31.46
C ARG A 65 -7.73 11.74 32.73
N ARG A 66 -8.56 10.69 32.59
CA ARG A 66 -9.02 9.85 33.72
C ARG A 66 -7.89 8.99 34.31
N LEU A 67 -6.98 8.46 33.48
CA LEU A 67 -5.81 7.70 33.94
C LEU A 67 -4.79 8.59 34.68
N LEU A 68 -4.56 9.81 34.19
CA LEU A 68 -3.78 10.86 34.87
C LEU A 68 -4.40 11.21 36.23
N LYS A 69 -5.73 11.45 36.29
CA LYS A 69 -6.43 11.73 37.57
C LYS A 69 -6.32 10.56 38.56
N ARG A 70 -6.22 9.32 38.09
CA ARG A 70 -5.97 8.12 38.92
C ARG A 70 -4.48 7.88 39.23
N GLN A 71 -3.57 8.72 38.73
CA GLN A 71 -2.11 8.59 38.83
C GLN A 71 -1.60 7.21 38.36
N LEU A 72 -2.22 6.64 37.31
CA LEU A 72 -1.80 5.36 36.73
C LEU A 72 -0.76 5.58 35.61
N ILE A 73 -0.80 6.76 34.99
CA ILE A 73 0.13 7.21 33.95
C ILE A 73 0.63 8.62 34.28
N SER A 74 1.78 8.95 33.72
CA SER A 74 2.44 10.26 33.74
C SER A 74 2.59 10.78 32.32
N THR A 75 2.59 12.10 32.15
CA THR A 75 2.83 12.76 30.86
C THR A 75 3.98 13.74 30.96
N GLU A 76 4.88 13.71 29.98
CA GLU A 76 6.03 14.59 29.88
C GLU A 76 6.07 15.25 28.49
N ALA A 77 6.62 16.46 28.41
CA ALA A 77 6.82 17.19 27.17
C ALA A 77 8.27 17.04 26.69
N GLN A 78 8.55 16.04 25.86
CA GLN A 78 9.88 15.80 25.31
C GLN A 78 10.14 16.65 24.06
N PRO A 79 11.36 17.16 23.84
CA PRO A 79 11.71 17.87 22.61
C PRO A 79 11.60 16.93 21.40
N VAL A 80 10.96 17.41 20.33
CA VAL A 80 10.85 16.70 19.06
C VAL A 80 12.11 16.96 18.26
N GLU A 81 12.85 15.91 17.92
CA GLU A 81 13.86 16.00 16.87
C GLU A 81 13.18 16.27 15.52
N LEU A 82 13.70 17.30 14.86
CA LEU A 82 13.16 17.86 13.63
C LEU A 82 14.28 17.88 12.61
N GLU A 83 14.24 16.96 11.66
CA GLU A 83 15.28 16.83 10.64
C GLU A 83 15.43 18.13 9.83
N ASP A 84 16.67 18.58 9.69
CA ASP A 84 17.02 19.72 8.86
C ASP A 84 16.90 19.37 7.38
N LEU A 85 16.28 20.27 6.62
CA LEU A 85 16.23 20.15 5.17
C LEU A 85 17.63 20.42 4.59
N THR A 86 18.13 19.45 3.83
CA THR A 86 19.47 19.47 3.22
C THR A 86 19.41 19.64 1.71
N ASP A 87 20.30 20.47 1.16
CA ASP A 87 20.56 20.52 -0.30
C ASP A 87 21.62 19.51 -0.75
N ARG A 88 22.20 18.72 0.17
CA ARG A 88 23.13 17.63 -0.19
C ARG A 88 22.36 16.55 -0.94
N ILE A 89 22.74 16.33 -2.19
CA ILE A 89 22.18 15.33 -3.10
C ILE A 89 23.24 14.25 -3.34
N GLU A 90 22.89 12.97 -3.15
CA GLU A 90 23.70 11.85 -3.63
C GLU A 90 23.64 11.79 -5.17
N GLY A 91 24.78 11.47 -5.79
CA GLY A 91 24.93 11.41 -7.26
C GLY A 91 24.13 10.27 -7.91
N ASP A 92 24.19 10.23 -9.24
CA ASP A 92 23.46 9.23 -10.04
C ASP A 92 24.37 8.03 -10.32
N PRO A 93 24.12 6.83 -9.75
CA PRO A 93 25.08 5.72 -9.82
C PRO A 93 25.04 4.93 -11.13
N PHE A 94 24.19 5.33 -12.09
CA PHE A 94 23.80 4.52 -13.24
C PHE A 94 23.54 5.37 -14.49
N GLU A 95 23.87 4.85 -15.66
CA GLU A 95 23.50 5.46 -16.94
C GLU A 95 22.05 5.19 -17.34
N LEU A 96 21.46 6.14 -18.07
CA LEU A 96 20.11 6.00 -18.64
C LEU A 96 20.12 5.14 -19.91
N ASN A 97 19.17 4.21 -20.00
CA ASN A 97 18.93 3.44 -21.23
C ASN A 97 18.23 4.29 -22.32
N SER A 98 18.07 3.73 -23.52
CA SER A 98 17.43 4.39 -24.66
C SER A 98 15.98 4.80 -24.36
N ASP A 99 15.17 3.89 -23.81
CA ASP A 99 13.78 4.16 -23.41
C ASP A 99 13.70 5.37 -22.47
N GLN A 100 14.57 5.43 -21.44
CA GLN A 100 14.59 6.53 -20.46
C GLN A 100 15.04 7.85 -21.08
N LYS A 101 16.08 7.84 -21.93
CA LYS A 101 16.57 9.02 -22.67
C LYS A 101 15.46 9.61 -23.55
N GLU A 102 14.74 8.76 -24.29
CA GLU A 102 13.63 9.18 -25.14
C GLU A 102 12.44 9.74 -24.33
N VAL A 103 12.06 9.07 -23.23
CA VAL A 103 11.02 9.56 -22.33
C VAL A 103 11.39 10.95 -21.75
N LEU A 104 12.64 11.16 -21.32
CA LEU A 104 13.07 12.47 -20.82
C LEU A 104 13.14 13.54 -21.92
N ARG A 105 13.49 13.16 -23.15
CA ARG A 105 13.48 14.07 -24.32
C ARG A 105 12.07 14.61 -24.61
N VAL A 106 11.05 13.74 -24.56
CA VAL A 106 9.64 14.10 -24.82
C VAL A 106 8.98 14.78 -23.60
N LEU A 107 9.32 14.36 -22.38
CA LEU A 107 8.80 14.93 -21.14
C LEU A 107 9.43 16.30 -20.83
N GLY A 108 10.72 16.48 -21.15
CA GLY A 108 11.53 17.63 -20.79
C GLY A 108 10.92 19.02 -21.10
N PRO A 109 10.32 19.25 -22.29
CA PRO A 109 9.62 20.49 -22.61
C PRO A 109 8.31 20.70 -21.82
N LYS A 110 7.65 19.61 -21.39
CA LYS A 110 6.39 19.64 -20.63
C LYS A 110 6.58 19.93 -19.15
N LEU A 111 7.82 19.84 -18.65
CA LEU A 111 8.20 20.20 -17.28
C LEU A 111 8.33 21.71 -17.05
N ILE A 112 8.05 22.53 -18.07
CA ILE A 112 8.09 23.99 -17.99
C ILE A 112 6.79 24.51 -17.36
N PRO A 113 6.86 25.48 -16.42
CA PRO A 113 5.70 26.15 -15.83
C PRO A 113 4.72 26.75 -16.84
N GLY A 114 3.43 26.80 -16.48
CA GLY A 114 2.43 27.62 -17.17
C GLY A 114 1.48 26.85 -18.09
N LYS A 115 1.64 25.54 -18.24
CA LYS A 115 0.69 24.69 -18.98
C LYS A 115 0.42 23.38 -18.24
N PHE A 116 -0.85 23.04 -18.09
CA PHE A 116 -1.25 21.70 -17.65
C PHE A 116 -0.96 20.67 -18.74
N SER A 117 -0.40 19.53 -18.35
CA SER A 117 -0.34 18.32 -19.15
C SER A 117 -0.44 17.10 -18.24
N ALA A 118 -1.04 16.02 -18.73
CA ALA A 118 -1.13 14.75 -18.00
C ALA A 118 -0.43 13.66 -18.82
N THR A 119 0.51 12.97 -18.20
CA THR A 119 1.31 11.92 -18.86
C THR A 119 1.25 10.62 -18.08
N LEU A 120 0.76 9.56 -18.72
CA LEU A 120 0.86 8.19 -18.25
C LEU A 120 2.22 7.61 -18.63
N LEU A 121 3.09 7.40 -17.65
CA LEU A 121 4.36 6.69 -17.79
C LEU A 121 4.14 5.20 -17.50
N HIS A 122 3.88 4.45 -18.57
CA HIS A 122 3.71 3.00 -18.51
C HIS A 122 5.07 2.31 -18.65
N GLY A 123 5.63 1.85 -17.54
CA GLY A 123 6.95 1.22 -17.51
C GLY A 123 6.94 -0.10 -16.73
N VAL A 124 7.33 -1.19 -17.39
CA VAL A 124 7.35 -2.56 -16.80
C VAL A 124 8.13 -2.60 -15.49
N THR A 125 7.83 -3.55 -14.59
CA THR A 125 8.57 -3.67 -13.32
C THR A 125 10.06 -3.85 -13.58
N GLY A 126 10.89 -2.97 -13.01
CA GLY A 126 12.33 -2.91 -13.27
C GLY A 126 12.76 -2.03 -14.46
N SER A 127 11.85 -1.30 -15.11
CA SER A 127 12.17 -0.36 -16.22
C SER A 127 12.81 0.96 -15.80
N GLY A 128 12.90 1.24 -14.49
CA GLY A 128 13.50 2.47 -13.99
C GLY A 128 12.61 3.72 -14.09
N LYS A 129 11.28 3.57 -13.98
CA LYS A 129 10.32 4.71 -13.86
C LYS A 129 10.78 5.75 -12.83
N THR A 130 11.27 5.28 -11.69
CA THR A 130 11.82 6.08 -10.58
C THR A 130 12.88 7.08 -11.01
N GLU A 131 13.71 6.72 -11.98
CA GLU A 131 14.76 7.59 -12.50
C GLU A 131 14.16 8.78 -13.27
N ILE A 132 13.12 8.54 -14.07
CA ILE A 132 12.36 9.59 -14.76
C ILE A 132 11.79 10.58 -13.74
N TYR A 133 11.29 10.09 -12.59
CA TYR A 133 10.80 10.96 -11.52
C TYR A 133 11.91 11.82 -10.92
N VAL A 134 13.07 11.24 -10.60
CA VAL A 134 14.19 11.98 -10.00
C VAL A 134 14.67 13.09 -10.94
N GLN A 135 14.89 12.78 -12.22
CA GLN A 135 15.31 13.78 -13.21
C GLN A 135 14.24 14.85 -13.45
N ALA A 136 12.96 14.47 -13.50
CA ALA A 136 11.85 15.42 -13.65
C ALA A 136 11.70 16.37 -12.44
N ILE A 137 11.80 15.83 -11.22
CA ILE A 137 11.77 16.62 -9.97
C ILE A 137 12.96 17.57 -9.93
N ARG A 138 14.19 17.09 -10.18
CA ARG A 138 15.39 17.94 -10.17
C ARG A 138 15.28 19.11 -11.14
N LYS A 139 14.81 18.88 -12.38
CA LYS A 139 14.60 19.96 -13.36
C LYS A 139 13.63 21.03 -12.87
N VAL A 140 12.53 20.62 -12.23
CA VAL A 140 11.52 21.54 -11.67
C VAL A 140 12.04 22.30 -10.45
N VAL A 141 12.86 21.66 -9.62
CA VAL A 141 13.49 22.32 -8.46
C VAL A 141 14.59 23.29 -8.89
N GLN A 142 15.38 22.96 -9.91
CA GLN A 142 16.36 23.88 -10.52
C GLN A 142 15.69 25.15 -11.07
N ALA A 143 14.45 25.04 -11.57
CA ALA A 143 13.61 26.19 -11.95
C ALA A 143 12.99 26.95 -10.76
N GLY A 144 13.45 26.72 -9.52
CA GLY A 144 12.99 27.41 -8.32
C GLY A 144 11.58 27.02 -7.85
N ARG A 145 11.02 25.91 -8.35
CA ARG A 145 9.67 25.42 -8.05
C ARG A 145 9.69 24.19 -7.14
N GLN A 146 8.51 23.82 -6.67
CA GLN A 146 8.30 22.69 -5.76
C GLN A 146 7.66 21.51 -6.50
N ALA A 147 8.06 20.29 -6.17
CA ALA A 147 7.42 19.07 -6.68
C ALA A 147 6.69 18.30 -5.59
N ILE A 148 5.63 17.58 -5.94
CA ILE A 148 4.95 16.62 -5.07
C ILE A 148 5.09 15.22 -5.68
N LEU A 149 5.67 14.27 -4.95
CA LEU A 149 5.71 12.86 -5.30
C LEU A 149 4.77 12.09 -4.36
N LEU A 150 3.64 11.65 -4.89
CA LEU A 150 2.76 10.71 -4.22
C LEU A 150 3.27 9.29 -4.46
N THR A 151 3.24 8.47 -3.42
CA THR A 151 3.66 7.06 -3.44
C THR A 151 2.80 6.26 -2.46
N PRO A 152 2.53 4.95 -2.67
CA PRO A 152 1.84 4.12 -1.68
C PRO A 152 2.53 4.18 -0.31
N GLU A 153 1.75 4.20 0.79
CA GLU A 153 2.30 4.46 2.13
C GLU A 153 3.37 3.43 2.56
N ILE A 154 3.23 2.17 2.10
CA ILE A 154 4.17 1.07 2.34
C ILE A 154 5.51 1.30 1.64
N ALA A 155 5.54 2.01 0.51
CA ALA A 155 6.79 2.24 -0.23
C ALA A 155 7.77 3.14 0.55
N LEU A 156 7.25 4.06 1.37
CA LEU A 156 8.03 5.02 2.17
C LEU A 156 9.02 4.35 3.14
N THR A 157 8.69 3.16 3.64
CA THR A 157 9.53 2.42 4.60
C THR A 157 10.61 1.56 3.93
N THR A 158 10.60 1.43 2.60
CA THR A 158 11.55 0.58 1.89
C THR A 158 12.93 1.23 1.77
N GLN A 159 14.01 0.44 1.90
CA GLN A 159 15.38 0.93 1.74
C GLN A 159 15.61 1.57 0.35
N THR A 160 15.00 1.01 -0.70
CA THR A 160 15.03 1.55 -2.07
C THR A 160 14.50 2.98 -2.13
N PHE A 161 13.39 3.24 -1.43
CA PHE A 161 12.79 4.56 -1.39
C PHE A 161 13.59 5.54 -0.54
N GLN A 162 14.17 5.09 0.59
CA GLN A 162 15.08 5.93 1.37
C GLN A 162 16.32 6.37 0.57
N ARG A 163 16.87 5.50 -0.29
CA ARG A 163 17.94 5.87 -1.24
C ARG A 163 17.49 6.88 -2.32
N LEU A 164 16.23 6.82 -2.75
CA LEU A 164 15.65 7.81 -3.68
C LEU A 164 15.63 9.21 -3.05
N LEU A 165 15.19 9.33 -1.79
CA LEU A 165 15.04 10.63 -1.12
C LEU A 165 16.37 11.39 -1.03
N LYS A 166 17.47 10.68 -0.79
CA LYS A 166 18.82 11.28 -0.77
C LYS A 166 19.30 11.85 -2.10
N ARG A 167 18.67 11.47 -3.22
CA ARG A 167 18.97 12.01 -4.56
C ARG A 167 18.18 13.29 -4.88
N LEU A 168 17.37 13.78 -3.93
CA LEU A 168 16.50 14.95 -4.06
C LEU A 168 16.83 16.00 -2.96
N PRO A 169 16.84 17.30 -3.29
CA PRO A 169 17.11 18.36 -2.30
C PRO A 169 15.87 18.69 -1.46
N ARG A 170 16.11 19.06 -0.20
CA ARG A 170 15.17 19.64 0.77
C ARG A 170 13.81 18.96 0.75
N VAL A 171 13.84 17.63 0.95
CA VAL A 171 12.66 16.78 0.92
C VAL A 171 11.90 16.86 2.25
N ALA A 172 10.61 17.19 2.20
CA ALA A 172 9.69 17.04 3.32
C ALA A 172 8.83 15.80 3.11
N VAL A 173 9.04 14.76 3.91
CA VAL A 173 8.20 13.56 3.92
C VAL A 173 6.98 13.82 4.81
N LEU A 174 5.79 13.45 4.32
CA LEU A 174 4.51 13.51 5.03
C LEU A 174 3.93 12.09 5.10
N HIS A 175 3.68 11.57 6.30
CA HIS A 175 3.08 10.24 6.50
C HIS A 175 2.29 10.15 7.81
N SER A 176 1.58 9.04 8.02
CA SER A 176 0.67 8.88 9.17
C SER A 176 1.39 8.76 10.52
N ALA A 177 2.65 8.30 10.55
CA ALA A 177 3.43 8.14 11.78
C ALA A 177 4.06 9.45 12.31
N LEU A 178 4.01 10.54 11.54
CA LEU A 178 4.43 11.86 12.03
C LEU A 178 3.54 12.35 13.18
N THR A 179 4.18 12.95 14.18
CA THR A 179 3.49 13.65 15.27
C THR A 179 2.80 14.92 14.75
N ALA A 180 1.88 15.49 15.53
CA ALA A 180 1.25 16.75 15.18
C ALA A 180 2.29 17.90 15.03
N ALA A 181 3.32 17.92 15.90
CA ALA A 181 4.40 18.89 15.86
C ALA A 181 5.27 18.75 14.59
N GLN A 182 5.69 17.53 14.25
CA GLN A 182 6.46 17.23 13.03
C GLN A 182 5.64 17.56 11.77
N ARG A 183 4.36 17.16 11.72
CA ARG A 183 3.48 17.47 10.59
C ARG A 183 3.33 18.97 10.40
N ALA A 184 3.10 19.74 11.47
CA ALA A 184 2.99 21.20 11.42
C ALA A 184 4.32 21.89 11.04
N PHE A 185 5.45 21.36 11.49
CA PHE A 185 6.79 21.80 11.08
C PHE A 185 7.01 21.62 9.58
N SER A 186 6.75 20.43 9.05
CA SER A 186 6.90 20.12 7.62
C SER A 186 5.93 20.93 6.77
N TRP A 187 4.68 21.10 7.23
CA TRP A 187 3.67 21.92 6.56
C TRP A 187 4.12 23.38 6.40
N SER A 188 4.76 23.96 7.43
CA SER A 188 5.39 25.29 7.32
C SER A 188 6.56 25.28 6.35
N GLN A 189 7.52 24.33 6.42
CA GLN A 189 8.64 24.28 5.46
C GLN A 189 8.15 24.21 4.00
N ILE A 190 7.06 23.49 3.74
CA ILE A 190 6.46 23.38 2.41
C ILE A 190 5.77 24.69 1.99
N ARG A 191 4.97 25.29 2.88
CA ARG A 191 4.26 26.56 2.62
C ARG A 191 5.21 27.71 2.37
N ASP A 192 6.30 27.76 3.13
CA ASP A 192 7.25 28.86 3.17
C ASP A 192 8.37 28.68 2.11
N GLY A 193 8.33 27.56 1.35
CA GLY A 193 9.22 27.29 0.21
C GLY A 193 10.59 26.72 0.57
N HIS A 194 10.84 26.46 1.86
CA HIS A 194 12.07 25.81 2.33
C HIS A 194 12.17 24.36 1.85
N ALA A 195 11.07 23.60 1.80
CA ALA A 195 11.05 22.28 1.18
C ALA A 195 10.81 22.38 -0.33
N SER A 196 11.75 21.90 -1.16
CA SER A 196 11.60 21.86 -2.62
C SER A 196 10.87 20.62 -3.12
N VAL A 197 10.85 19.53 -2.34
CA VAL A 197 10.12 18.31 -2.69
C VAL A 197 9.22 17.89 -1.53
N VAL A 198 7.96 17.58 -1.82
CA VAL A 198 7.05 16.92 -0.88
C VAL A 198 6.91 15.47 -1.30
N VAL A 199 7.00 14.57 -0.33
CA VAL A 199 6.84 13.13 -0.55
C VAL A 199 5.81 12.58 0.43
N GLY A 200 4.92 11.68 -0.01
CA GLY A 200 4.00 11.01 0.92
C GLY A 200 2.89 10.19 0.26
N PRO A 201 1.94 9.67 1.06
CA PRO A 201 0.78 8.94 0.56
C PRO A 201 -0.28 9.90 0.00
N ARG A 202 -1.46 9.37 -0.34
CA ARG A 202 -2.60 10.12 -0.91
C ARG A 202 -2.87 11.49 -0.28
N SER A 203 -2.68 11.66 1.03
CA SER A 203 -2.93 12.93 1.74
C SER A 203 -1.89 14.03 1.47
N ALA A 204 -0.68 13.68 1.00
CA ALA A 204 0.34 14.66 0.60
C ALA A 204 -0.09 15.49 -0.63
N VAL A 205 -1.14 15.05 -1.36
CA VAL A 205 -1.76 15.81 -2.45
C VAL A 205 -2.35 17.16 -2.01
N PHE A 206 -2.53 17.38 -0.69
CA PHE A 206 -2.99 18.65 -0.12
C PHE A 206 -1.87 19.54 0.42
N ALA A 207 -0.60 19.10 0.35
CA ALA A 207 0.53 19.85 0.91
C ALA A 207 0.65 21.27 0.31
N PRO A 208 0.97 22.30 1.12
CA PRO A 208 0.76 23.72 0.77
C PRO A 208 1.87 24.30 -0.13
N ALA A 209 2.36 23.53 -1.10
CA ALA A 209 3.40 23.94 -2.03
C ALA A 209 2.96 25.14 -2.88
N ARG A 210 3.33 26.36 -2.46
CA ARG A 210 2.96 27.62 -3.12
C ARG A 210 3.60 27.77 -4.50
N LYS A 211 4.82 27.28 -4.67
CA LYS A 211 5.56 27.30 -5.94
C LYS A 211 5.44 25.98 -6.68
N LEU A 212 4.33 25.26 -6.57
CA LEU A 212 4.12 23.96 -7.21
C LEU A 212 4.44 24.02 -8.71
N GLY A 213 5.28 23.12 -9.19
CA GLY A 213 5.70 22.99 -10.60
C GLY A 213 5.48 21.61 -11.21
N LEU A 214 5.24 20.57 -10.40
CA LEU A 214 5.02 19.20 -10.86
C LEU A 214 4.31 18.37 -9.79
N ILE A 215 3.41 17.48 -10.20
CA ILE A 215 2.93 16.37 -9.37
C ILE A 215 3.27 15.04 -10.04
N ILE A 216 3.76 14.08 -9.27
CA ILE A 216 3.97 12.69 -9.69
C ILE A 216 3.10 11.79 -8.82
N VAL A 217 2.46 10.80 -9.41
CA VAL A 217 1.72 9.74 -8.72
C VAL A 217 2.37 8.42 -9.11
N ASP A 218 3.19 7.86 -8.22
CA ASP A 218 3.79 6.54 -8.44
C ASP A 218 2.82 5.41 -8.10
N GLU A 219 2.93 4.31 -8.84
CA GLU A 219 1.98 3.20 -8.90
C GLU A 219 0.51 3.67 -8.85
N GLU A 220 0.12 4.56 -9.78
CA GLU A 220 -1.20 5.24 -9.83
C GLU A 220 -2.43 4.32 -9.80
N HIS A 221 -2.23 3.04 -10.10
CA HIS A 221 -3.24 1.99 -10.08
C HIS A 221 -3.56 1.45 -8.68
N GLU A 222 -2.76 1.82 -7.68
CA GLU A 222 -2.79 1.23 -6.35
C GLU A 222 -4.01 1.71 -5.53
N SER A 223 -4.69 0.78 -4.86
CA SER A 223 -6.01 1.02 -4.29
C SER A 223 -5.99 1.93 -3.05
N SER A 224 -4.86 2.03 -2.33
CA SER A 224 -4.70 2.97 -1.22
C SER A 224 -4.68 4.43 -1.64
N TYR A 225 -4.73 4.76 -2.95
CA TYR A 225 -5.10 6.11 -3.37
C TYR A 225 -6.57 6.47 -3.11
N LYS A 226 -7.47 5.49 -2.98
CA LYS A 226 -8.85 5.73 -2.56
C LYS A 226 -8.91 5.95 -1.04
N GLN A 227 -9.59 7.02 -0.62
CA GLN A 227 -10.02 7.22 0.76
C GLN A 227 -11.45 6.64 0.90
N ASP A 228 -11.62 5.64 1.77
CA ASP A 228 -12.91 5.00 2.03
C ASP A 228 -13.79 5.77 3.03
N THR A 229 -13.19 6.53 3.95
CA THR A 229 -13.92 7.34 4.93
C THR A 229 -14.09 8.80 4.48
N ALA A 230 -15.15 9.46 4.94
CA ALA A 230 -15.43 10.84 4.57
C ALA A 230 -14.29 11.80 4.96
N PRO A 231 -13.86 12.73 4.09
CA PRO A 231 -14.28 12.90 2.69
C PRO A 231 -13.69 11.83 1.75
N CYS A 232 -14.52 11.15 0.97
CA CYS A 232 -14.13 9.95 0.21
C CYS A 232 -13.47 10.24 -1.15
N TYR A 233 -12.34 10.95 -1.17
CA TYR A 233 -11.60 11.33 -2.39
C TYR A 233 -10.74 10.19 -2.98
N HIS A 234 -10.24 10.36 -4.20
CA HIS A 234 -9.21 9.51 -4.81
C HIS A 234 -7.95 10.33 -5.09
N GLY A 235 -6.81 9.96 -4.51
CA GLY A 235 -5.57 10.75 -4.53
C GLY A 235 -5.06 11.07 -5.93
N ARG A 236 -5.07 10.08 -6.84
CA ARG A 236 -4.74 10.25 -8.27
C ARG A 236 -5.59 11.35 -8.93
N ASP A 237 -6.91 11.31 -8.75
CA ASP A 237 -7.83 12.21 -9.45
C ASP A 237 -7.76 13.62 -8.88
N VAL A 238 -7.57 13.75 -7.55
CA VAL A 238 -7.26 15.01 -6.89
C VAL A 238 -5.93 15.57 -7.36
N ALA A 239 -4.90 14.73 -7.57
CA ALA A 239 -3.60 15.17 -8.11
C ALA A 239 -3.75 15.73 -9.53
N ILE A 240 -4.46 15.04 -10.42
CA ILE A 240 -4.74 15.51 -11.78
C ILE A 240 -5.51 16.84 -11.76
N LYS A 241 -6.58 16.95 -10.95
CA LYS A 241 -7.36 18.19 -10.85
C LYS A 241 -6.55 19.33 -10.22
N ARG A 242 -5.72 19.05 -9.21
CA ARG A 242 -4.81 20.05 -8.61
C ARG A 242 -3.76 20.54 -9.61
N ALA A 243 -3.18 19.64 -10.41
CA ALA A 243 -2.23 20.00 -11.45
C ALA A 243 -2.88 20.88 -12.53
N ALA A 244 -4.12 20.59 -12.91
CA ALA A 244 -4.91 21.43 -13.83
C ALA A 244 -5.19 22.82 -13.25
N ILE A 245 -5.62 22.92 -11.98
CA ILE A 245 -5.87 24.21 -11.30
C ILE A 245 -4.58 25.04 -11.19
N ALA A 246 -3.44 24.41 -10.93
CA ALA A 246 -2.15 25.09 -10.79
C ALA A 246 -1.41 25.32 -12.13
N SER A 247 -1.97 24.91 -13.27
CA SER A 247 -1.34 24.95 -14.60
C SER A 247 0.07 24.33 -14.63
N VAL A 248 0.18 23.09 -14.12
CA VAL A 248 1.43 22.31 -14.06
C VAL A 248 1.27 20.91 -14.65
N PRO A 249 2.37 20.26 -15.09
CA PRO A 249 2.37 18.86 -15.45
C PRO A 249 2.00 17.93 -14.28
N VAL A 250 1.33 16.82 -14.62
CA VAL A 250 1.17 15.63 -13.77
C VAL A 250 1.69 14.38 -14.48
N ILE A 251 2.48 13.57 -13.77
CA ILE A 251 2.97 12.27 -14.24
C ILE A 251 2.28 11.18 -13.43
N LEU A 252 1.62 10.25 -14.13
CA LEU A 252 0.99 9.06 -13.57
C LEU A 252 1.88 7.87 -13.93
N GLY A 253 2.55 7.27 -12.96
CA GLY A 253 3.50 6.18 -13.18
C GLY A 253 2.92 4.83 -12.80
N SER A 254 3.07 3.81 -13.65
CA SER A 254 2.66 2.44 -13.31
C SER A 254 3.33 1.36 -14.17
N ALA A 255 3.55 0.18 -13.60
CA ALA A 255 3.85 -1.03 -14.37
C ALA A 255 2.59 -1.75 -14.88
N THR A 256 1.46 -1.54 -14.20
CA THR A 256 0.15 -2.11 -14.51
C THR A 256 -0.89 -0.99 -14.44
N PRO A 257 -0.95 -0.10 -15.45
CA PRO A 257 -1.83 1.07 -15.41
C PRO A 257 -3.31 0.71 -15.19
N SER A 258 -3.99 1.57 -14.44
CA SER A 258 -5.42 1.49 -14.20
C SER A 258 -6.22 1.62 -15.49
N LEU A 259 -7.42 1.03 -15.53
CA LEU A 259 -8.27 1.07 -16.73
C LEU A 259 -8.72 2.51 -17.05
N GLU A 260 -8.93 3.35 -16.03
CA GLU A 260 -9.28 4.76 -16.23
C GLU A 260 -8.11 5.53 -16.85
N SER A 261 -6.87 5.34 -16.36
CA SER A 261 -5.68 5.99 -16.93
C SER A 261 -5.38 5.50 -18.34
N LEU A 262 -5.55 4.21 -18.63
CA LEU A 262 -5.44 3.67 -19.99
C LEU A 262 -6.51 4.21 -20.93
N HIS A 263 -7.75 4.37 -20.47
CA HIS A 263 -8.83 4.94 -21.28
C HIS A 263 -8.57 6.43 -21.60
N ASN A 264 -8.15 7.23 -20.61
CA ASN A 264 -7.78 8.63 -20.83
C ASN A 264 -6.56 8.77 -21.75
N ALA A 265 -5.58 7.86 -21.67
CA ALA A 265 -4.46 7.82 -22.62
C ALA A 265 -4.89 7.44 -24.05
N ARG A 266 -5.75 6.41 -24.19
CA ARG A 266 -6.28 5.97 -25.50
C ARG A 266 -7.18 7.01 -26.17
N SER A 267 -7.88 7.83 -25.38
CA SER A 267 -8.72 8.94 -25.86
C SER A 267 -7.95 10.25 -26.08
N GLY A 268 -6.62 10.24 -25.99
CA GLY A 268 -5.77 11.43 -26.21
C GLY A 268 -5.84 12.49 -25.11
N ARG A 269 -6.53 12.23 -23.99
CA ARG A 269 -6.59 13.13 -22.84
C ARG A 269 -5.28 13.15 -22.06
N TYR A 270 -4.58 12.01 -21.99
CA TYR A 270 -3.24 11.88 -21.42
C TYR A 270 -2.25 11.48 -22.51
N ASP A 271 -1.03 12.03 -22.44
CA ASP A 271 0.11 11.50 -23.19
C ASP A 271 0.46 10.09 -22.68
N LEU A 272 0.91 9.18 -23.57
CA LEU A 272 1.38 7.85 -23.19
C LEU A 272 2.88 7.70 -23.50
N LEU A 273 3.69 7.71 -22.45
CA LEU A 273 5.13 7.40 -22.53
C LEU A 273 5.37 5.98 -22.05
N ARG A 274 6.24 5.22 -22.73
CA ARG A 274 6.47 3.80 -22.46
C ARG A 274 7.94 3.49 -22.18
N LEU A 275 8.20 2.77 -21.09
CA LEU A 275 9.48 2.10 -20.83
C LEU A 275 9.24 0.59 -20.99
N ARG A 276 9.60 0.04 -22.14
CA ARG A 276 9.33 -1.36 -22.51
C ARG A 276 10.38 -2.29 -21.91
N HIS A 277 11.61 -1.83 -21.79
CA HIS A 277 12.75 -2.63 -21.38
C HIS A 277 13.08 -2.44 -19.90
N ARG A 278 13.55 -3.51 -19.24
CA ARG A 278 14.12 -3.43 -17.89
C ARG A 278 15.49 -2.76 -17.95
N VAL A 279 15.88 -2.09 -16.86
CA VAL A 279 17.25 -1.57 -16.72
C VAL A 279 18.25 -2.71 -16.84
N ARG A 280 19.43 -2.41 -17.40
CA ARG A 280 20.54 -3.37 -17.62
C ARG A 280 20.15 -4.61 -18.46
N GLY A 281 19.08 -4.56 -19.25
CA GLY A 281 18.67 -5.66 -20.13
C GLY A 281 18.16 -6.91 -19.38
N LEU A 282 17.78 -6.79 -18.10
CA LEU A 282 17.29 -7.93 -17.31
C LEU A 282 16.07 -8.59 -17.97
N GLU A 283 16.13 -9.92 -18.15
CA GLU A 283 15.03 -10.68 -18.76
C GLU A 283 13.73 -10.60 -17.95
N MET A 284 12.61 -10.90 -18.61
CA MET A 284 11.33 -11.15 -17.96
C MET A 284 11.31 -12.56 -17.35
N PRO A 285 10.61 -12.77 -16.21
CA PRO A 285 10.49 -14.10 -15.61
C PRO A 285 9.77 -15.06 -16.57
N LYS A 286 10.27 -16.30 -16.67
CA LYS A 286 9.63 -17.36 -17.46
C LYS A 286 8.28 -17.73 -16.84
N LEU A 287 7.20 -17.56 -17.61
CA LEU A 287 5.85 -17.90 -17.19
C LEU A 287 5.48 -19.31 -17.67
N HIS A 288 4.95 -20.13 -16.76
CA HIS A 288 4.40 -21.44 -17.09
C HIS A 288 2.93 -21.48 -16.67
N ILE A 289 2.04 -21.77 -17.62
CA ILE A 289 0.61 -21.97 -17.37
C ILE A 289 0.38 -23.46 -17.21
N VAL A 290 -0.12 -23.88 -16.05
CA VAL A 290 -0.38 -25.30 -15.72
C VAL A 290 -1.88 -25.56 -15.69
N HIS A 291 -2.34 -26.49 -16.52
CA HIS A 291 -3.74 -26.93 -16.52
C HIS A 291 -3.99 -27.86 -15.33
N LEU A 292 -4.42 -27.30 -14.19
CA LEU A 292 -4.63 -28.05 -12.94
C LEU A 292 -5.45 -29.35 -13.10
N ARG A 293 -6.42 -29.40 -14.04
CA ARG A 293 -7.22 -30.61 -14.29
C ARG A 293 -6.39 -31.81 -14.77
N GLU A 294 -5.31 -31.56 -15.50
CA GLU A 294 -4.39 -32.57 -16.05
C GLU A 294 -3.25 -32.85 -15.06
N ASP A 295 -2.86 -31.83 -14.28
CA ASP A 295 -1.78 -31.88 -13.29
C ASP A 295 -2.16 -32.54 -11.94
N MET A 296 -3.43 -32.93 -11.77
CA MET A 296 -3.98 -33.52 -10.54
C MET A 296 -4.14 -35.04 -10.62
N ALA A 297 -3.88 -35.73 -9.51
CA ALA A 297 -4.11 -37.18 -9.42
C ALA A 297 -5.61 -37.50 -9.44
N ARG A 298 -6.01 -38.51 -10.24
CA ARG A 298 -7.41 -38.98 -10.32
C ARG A 298 -7.96 -39.29 -8.92
N GLY A 299 -9.10 -38.68 -8.58
CA GLY A 299 -9.80 -38.91 -7.31
C GLY A 299 -9.41 -38.00 -6.13
N ARG A 300 -8.42 -37.11 -6.25
CA ARG A 300 -8.08 -36.13 -5.19
C ARG A 300 -8.23 -34.69 -5.66
N VAL A 301 -8.78 -33.83 -4.80
CA VAL A 301 -8.83 -32.37 -5.00
C VAL A 301 -7.69 -31.73 -4.21
N GLU A 302 -6.49 -31.79 -4.77
CA GLU A 302 -5.29 -31.07 -4.28
C GLU A 302 -5.22 -29.68 -4.91
N LEU A 303 -4.73 -28.68 -4.16
CA LEU A 303 -4.61 -27.28 -4.61
C LEU A 303 -3.22 -26.99 -5.17
N LEU A 304 -2.20 -27.74 -4.72
CA LEU A 304 -0.85 -27.74 -5.28
C LEU A 304 -0.76 -28.94 -6.22
N GLY A 305 -0.92 -28.71 -7.53
CA GLY A 305 -0.75 -29.77 -8.54
C GLY A 305 0.67 -30.36 -8.56
N ARG A 306 0.88 -31.45 -9.30
CA ARG A 306 2.18 -32.14 -9.39
C ARG A 306 3.28 -31.19 -9.85
N THR A 307 3.09 -30.54 -11.00
CA THR A 307 4.07 -29.59 -11.58
C THR A 307 4.45 -28.49 -10.59
N LEU A 308 3.48 -27.95 -9.85
CA LEU A 308 3.78 -26.92 -8.84
C LEU A 308 4.54 -27.52 -7.64
N THR A 309 4.12 -28.70 -7.16
CA THR A 309 4.80 -29.42 -6.07
C THR A 309 6.28 -29.68 -6.41
N ASP A 310 6.57 -30.20 -7.59
CA ASP A 310 7.93 -30.56 -8.03
C ASP A 310 8.82 -29.32 -8.20
N LYS A 311 8.25 -28.22 -8.74
CA LYS A 311 8.96 -26.93 -8.84
C LYS A 311 9.22 -26.31 -7.46
N MET A 312 8.28 -26.46 -6.52
CA MET A 312 8.47 -25.99 -5.15
C MET A 312 9.56 -26.79 -4.42
N ALA A 313 9.55 -28.12 -4.54
CA ALA A 313 10.62 -28.98 -4.00
C ALA A 313 12.00 -28.52 -4.50
N SER A 314 12.18 -28.40 -5.82
CA SER A 314 13.45 -27.99 -6.42
C SER A 314 13.93 -26.58 -6.02
N VAL A 315 13.03 -25.69 -5.57
CA VAL A 315 13.39 -24.35 -5.04
C VAL A 315 13.77 -24.45 -3.56
N LEU A 316 13.05 -25.25 -2.77
CA LEU A 316 13.37 -25.51 -1.37
C LEU A 316 14.70 -26.26 -1.20
N ASP A 317 14.98 -27.25 -2.05
CA ASP A 317 16.26 -28.00 -2.07
C ASP A 317 17.47 -27.07 -2.32
N ARG A 318 17.24 -25.92 -2.96
CA ARG A 318 18.26 -24.88 -3.21
C ARG A 318 18.33 -23.83 -2.09
N ASN A 319 17.62 -24.05 -0.98
CA ASN A 319 17.43 -23.09 0.12
C ASN A 319 16.88 -21.72 -0.35
N GLN A 320 16.05 -21.71 -1.40
CA GLN A 320 15.43 -20.50 -1.95
C GLN A 320 14.00 -20.30 -1.44
N GLN A 321 13.52 -19.06 -1.48
CA GLN A 321 12.20 -18.69 -1.00
C GLN A 321 11.14 -18.77 -2.12
N ILE A 322 9.93 -19.17 -1.74
CA ILE A 322 8.76 -19.25 -2.61
C ILE A 322 7.69 -18.28 -2.11
N ILE A 323 7.08 -17.53 -3.02
CA ILE A 323 5.93 -16.66 -2.73
C ILE A 323 4.71 -17.25 -3.43
N LEU A 324 3.72 -17.68 -2.67
CA LEU A 324 2.43 -18.14 -3.18
C LEU A 324 1.40 -17.01 -3.07
N LEU A 325 0.95 -16.50 -4.21
CA LEU A 325 -0.05 -15.44 -4.27
C LEU A 325 -1.46 -16.03 -4.33
N MET A 326 -2.33 -15.59 -3.41
CA MET A 326 -3.74 -15.97 -3.33
C MET A 326 -4.64 -14.73 -3.22
N ASN A 327 -5.85 -14.82 -3.77
CA ASN A 327 -6.84 -13.76 -3.66
C ASN A 327 -7.38 -13.63 -2.23
N ARG A 328 -7.09 -12.51 -1.55
CA ARG A 328 -7.47 -12.25 -0.14
C ARG A 328 -8.94 -11.85 0.07
N ARG A 329 -9.89 -12.34 -0.75
CA ARG A 329 -11.32 -11.99 -0.64
C ARG A 329 -12.23 -13.21 -0.41
N GLY A 330 -12.40 -13.52 0.87
CA GLY A 330 -13.61 -14.15 1.42
C GLY A 330 -13.77 -15.66 1.22
N TYR A 331 -14.45 -16.29 2.17
CA TYR A 331 -14.86 -17.70 2.15
C TYR A 331 -16.01 -17.96 1.16
N ALA A 332 -15.96 -17.32 -0.01
CA ALA A 332 -17.00 -17.38 -1.02
C ALA A 332 -16.95 -18.73 -1.76
N SER A 333 -17.39 -19.78 -1.07
CA SER A 333 -17.44 -21.13 -1.61
C SER A 333 -18.55 -21.21 -2.65
N TYR A 334 -18.20 -21.10 -3.92
CA TYR A 334 -19.15 -21.37 -4.99
C TYR A 334 -19.36 -22.88 -5.12
N VAL A 335 -20.58 -23.26 -5.44
CA VAL A 335 -20.99 -24.66 -5.55
C VAL A 335 -20.74 -25.12 -6.97
N PHE A 336 -19.91 -26.16 -7.15
CA PHE A 336 -19.70 -26.75 -8.48
C PHE A 336 -19.60 -28.27 -8.45
N CYS A 337 -19.86 -28.90 -9.60
CA CYS A 337 -19.64 -30.32 -9.80
C CYS A 337 -18.32 -30.56 -10.56
N PRO A 338 -17.36 -31.30 -9.99
CA PRO A 338 -16.09 -31.59 -10.67
C PRO A 338 -16.26 -32.57 -11.85
N SER A 339 -17.36 -33.32 -11.92
CA SER A 339 -17.60 -34.31 -12.98
C SER A 339 -18.18 -33.71 -14.25
N CYS A 340 -19.25 -32.91 -14.16
CA CYS A 340 -19.92 -32.31 -15.34
C CYS A 340 -19.68 -30.80 -15.52
N LYS A 341 -18.89 -30.16 -14.65
CA LYS A 341 -18.57 -28.72 -14.68
C LYS A 341 -19.76 -27.78 -14.37
N TRP A 342 -20.91 -28.31 -13.94
CA TRP A 342 -22.04 -27.48 -13.49
C TRP A 342 -21.63 -26.57 -12.33
N ILE A 343 -22.10 -25.32 -12.34
CA ILE A 343 -21.93 -24.32 -11.28
C ILE A 343 -23.32 -23.82 -10.89
N MET A 344 -23.55 -23.63 -9.59
CA MET A 344 -24.80 -23.04 -9.10
C MET A 344 -24.83 -21.54 -9.40
N HIS A 345 -25.69 -21.16 -10.35
CA HIS A 345 -25.95 -19.76 -10.69
C HIS A 345 -27.27 -19.28 -10.08
N CYS A 346 -27.35 -18.00 -9.79
CA CYS A 346 -28.59 -17.35 -9.39
C CYS A 346 -29.56 -17.34 -10.59
N PRO A 347 -30.82 -17.81 -10.44
CA PRO A 347 -31.78 -17.86 -11.54
C PRO A 347 -32.10 -16.48 -12.14
N ASP A 348 -31.95 -15.40 -11.36
CA ASP A 348 -32.43 -14.07 -11.76
C ASP A 348 -31.36 -13.21 -12.43
N CYS A 349 -30.08 -13.48 -12.14
CA CYS A 349 -28.96 -12.66 -12.64
C CYS A 349 -27.77 -13.48 -13.18
N MET A 350 -27.92 -14.80 -13.28
CA MET A 350 -26.92 -15.74 -13.81
C MET A 350 -25.52 -15.66 -13.19
N ARG A 351 -25.35 -15.02 -12.03
CA ARG A 351 -24.07 -14.96 -11.30
C ARG A 351 -23.90 -16.19 -10.39
N PRO A 352 -22.69 -16.72 -10.22
CA PRO A 352 -22.43 -17.80 -9.27
C PRO A 352 -22.90 -17.46 -7.86
N MET A 353 -23.61 -18.39 -7.22
CA MET A 353 -24.08 -18.24 -5.83
C MET A 353 -22.99 -18.69 -4.85
N VAL A 354 -22.97 -18.05 -3.68
CA VAL A 354 -21.97 -18.27 -2.63
C VAL A 354 -22.59 -19.00 -1.45
N TRP A 355 -22.03 -20.14 -1.05
CA TRP A 355 -22.44 -20.86 0.15
C TRP A 355 -21.96 -20.17 1.43
N HIS A 356 -22.91 -19.82 2.31
CA HIS A 356 -22.66 -19.25 3.62
C HIS A 356 -22.88 -20.30 4.71
N ARG A 357 -21.79 -20.88 5.22
CA ARG A 357 -21.82 -21.96 6.23
C ARG A 357 -22.59 -21.59 7.50
N ALA A 358 -22.58 -20.32 7.91
CA ALA A 358 -23.25 -19.85 9.13
C ALA A 358 -24.78 -19.93 9.04
N ILE A 359 -25.37 -19.54 7.90
CA ILE A 359 -26.82 -19.56 7.67
C ILE A 359 -27.30 -20.80 6.88
N ARG A 360 -26.36 -21.67 6.46
CA ARG A 360 -26.61 -22.85 5.62
C ARG A 360 -27.42 -22.56 4.34
N LEU A 361 -27.14 -21.43 3.70
CA LEU A 361 -27.77 -21.02 2.44
C LEU A 361 -26.73 -20.60 1.40
N CYS A 362 -27.05 -20.83 0.13
CA CYS A 362 -26.39 -20.19 -1.00
C CYS A 362 -27.02 -18.80 -1.21
N THR A 363 -26.20 -17.76 -1.35
CA THR A 363 -26.66 -16.37 -1.52
C THR A 363 -26.04 -15.75 -2.76
N CYS A 364 -26.85 -15.04 -3.54
CA CYS A 364 -26.36 -14.16 -4.59
C CYS A 364 -26.05 -12.78 -4.02
N HIS A 365 -24.78 -12.36 -4.01
CA HIS A 365 -24.38 -11.03 -3.52
C HIS A 365 -24.71 -9.85 -4.46
N HIS A 366 -25.43 -10.10 -5.56
CA HIS A 366 -25.85 -9.05 -6.48
C HIS A 366 -27.32 -8.66 -6.29
N CYS A 367 -28.22 -9.64 -6.17
CA CYS A 367 -29.66 -9.43 -5.94
C CYS A 367 -30.16 -9.94 -4.58
N ASN A 368 -29.28 -10.40 -3.70
CA ASN A 368 -29.56 -10.97 -2.38
C ASN A 368 -30.45 -12.23 -2.34
N LYS A 369 -30.85 -12.79 -3.50
CA LYS A 369 -31.60 -14.04 -3.58
C LYS A 369 -30.84 -15.21 -2.92
N THR A 370 -31.56 -15.99 -2.13
CA THR A 370 -31.05 -17.18 -1.44
C THR A 370 -31.57 -18.47 -2.07
N GLY A 371 -30.90 -19.58 -1.77
CA GLY A 371 -31.30 -20.93 -2.18
C GLY A 371 -30.61 -21.99 -1.34
N LEU A 372 -31.18 -23.19 -1.29
CA LEU A 372 -30.58 -24.33 -0.61
C LEU A 372 -29.38 -24.87 -1.40
N LEU A 373 -28.41 -25.46 -0.69
CA LEU A 373 -27.36 -26.26 -1.31
C LEU A 373 -27.97 -27.60 -1.74
N PRO A 374 -27.93 -27.99 -3.03
CA PRO A 374 -28.43 -29.29 -3.45
C PRO A 374 -27.52 -30.41 -2.92
N GLU A 375 -28.08 -31.58 -2.59
CA GLU A 375 -27.30 -32.70 -2.04
C GLU A 375 -26.38 -33.36 -3.08
N SER A 376 -26.81 -33.34 -4.34
CA SER A 376 -26.11 -33.88 -5.50
C SER A 376 -26.14 -32.90 -6.67
N CYS A 377 -25.36 -33.14 -7.72
CA CYS A 377 -25.33 -32.25 -8.88
C CYS A 377 -26.63 -32.36 -9.70
N PRO A 378 -27.39 -31.26 -9.89
CA PRO A 378 -28.63 -31.29 -10.67
C PRO A 378 -28.46 -31.75 -12.12
N ALA A 379 -27.25 -31.61 -12.68
CA ALA A 379 -26.95 -31.94 -14.08
C ALA A 379 -26.36 -33.36 -14.29
N CYS A 380 -25.97 -34.10 -13.23
CA CYS A 380 -25.40 -35.45 -13.41
C CYS A 380 -25.50 -36.39 -12.20
N GLY A 381 -26.19 -36.02 -11.12
CA GLY A 381 -26.35 -36.82 -9.90
C GLY A 381 -25.08 -37.02 -9.06
N ARG A 382 -23.90 -36.65 -9.55
CA ARG A 382 -22.62 -36.85 -8.83
C ARG A 382 -22.40 -35.80 -7.74
N LYS A 383 -21.53 -36.15 -6.77
CA LYS A 383 -21.17 -35.30 -5.63
C LYS A 383 -20.70 -33.91 -6.08
N ILE A 384 -21.32 -32.88 -5.53
CA ILE A 384 -20.87 -31.48 -5.64
C ILE A 384 -19.74 -31.20 -4.64
N VAL A 385 -18.98 -30.14 -4.87
CA VAL A 385 -18.00 -29.62 -3.91
C VAL A 385 -18.21 -28.13 -3.67
N LEU A 386 -17.99 -27.73 -2.41
CA LEU A 386 -17.93 -26.33 -1.99
C LEU A 386 -16.52 -25.82 -2.27
N PHE A 387 -16.38 -24.89 -3.21
CA PHE A 387 -15.08 -24.46 -3.69
C PHE A 387 -14.79 -23.01 -3.28
N GLY A 388 -14.25 -22.88 -2.07
CA GLY A 388 -13.61 -21.67 -1.59
C GLY A 388 -12.16 -21.99 -1.25
N TYR A 389 -11.21 -21.32 -1.90
CA TYR A 389 -9.79 -21.42 -1.57
C TYR A 389 -9.51 -20.66 -0.27
N GLY A 390 -9.72 -21.31 0.88
CA GLY A 390 -9.21 -20.81 2.14
C GLY A 390 -7.69 -20.92 2.17
N ILE A 391 -7.00 -19.87 2.66
CA ILE A 391 -5.54 -19.88 2.91
C ILE A 391 -5.18 -21.10 3.76
N GLN A 392 -6.00 -21.39 4.79
CA GLN A 392 -5.92 -22.56 5.66
C GLN A 392 -5.73 -23.88 4.91
N ARG A 393 -6.47 -24.14 3.82
CA ARG A 393 -6.37 -25.41 3.09
C ARG A 393 -5.09 -25.52 2.28
N ILE A 394 -4.55 -24.41 1.79
CA ILE A 394 -3.21 -24.41 1.19
C ILE A 394 -2.15 -24.62 2.26
N GLU A 395 -2.31 -24.06 3.45
CA GLU A 395 -1.38 -24.30 4.57
C GLU A 395 -1.38 -25.76 5.04
N ASP A 396 -2.55 -26.39 5.22
CA ASP A 396 -2.65 -27.81 5.54
C ASP A 396 -1.94 -28.68 4.48
N GLU A 397 -2.08 -28.31 3.21
CA GLU A 397 -1.43 -29.01 2.10
C GLU A 397 0.09 -28.74 2.03
N LEU A 398 0.54 -27.52 2.35
CA LEU A 398 1.95 -27.15 2.46
C LEU A 398 2.63 -27.90 3.60
N VAL A 399 2.04 -27.94 4.80
CA VAL A 399 2.57 -28.67 5.95
C VAL A 399 2.65 -30.17 5.64
N ARG A 400 1.65 -30.72 4.95
CA ARG A 400 1.65 -32.14 4.54
C ARG A 400 2.71 -32.46 3.47
N LYS A 401 2.92 -31.59 2.48
CA LYS A 401 3.85 -31.83 1.36
C LYS A 401 5.30 -31.42 1.67
N PHE A 402 5.49 -30.42 2.53
CA PHE A 402 6.77 -29.81 2.86
C PHE A 402 6.91 -29.59 4.38
N PRO A 403 6.93 -30.65 5.20
CA PRO A 403 6.87 -30.54 6.67
C PRO A 403 8.07 -29.80 7.30
N VAL A 404 9.20 -29.70 6.59
CA VAL A 404 10.41 -28.99 7.02
C VAL A 404 10.39 -27.50 6.62
N ALA A 405 9.53 -27.10 5.68
CA ALA A 405 9.51 -25.73 5.15
C ALA A 405 8.72 -24.79 6.07
N ARG A 406 9.36 -23.69 6.52
CA ARG A 406 8.70 -22.69 7.36
C ARG A 406 7.77 -21.80 6.53
N VAL A 407 6.46 -21.96 6.73
CA VAL A 407 5.44 -21.06 6.16
C VAL A 407 5.37 -19.76 6.98
N ALA A 408 5.31 -18.62 6.28
CA ALA A 408 5.08 -17.28 6.86
C ALA A 408 4.00 -16.56 6.04
N ARG A 409 3.30 -15.59 6.67
CA ARG A 409 2.19 -14.83 6.08
C ARG A 409 2.47 -13.33 6.09
#